data_AF-A0A7V4CLE1-F1
#
_entry.id   AF-A0A7V4CLE1-F1
#
_cell.length_a   1.000
_cell.length_b   1.000
_cell.length_c   1.000
_cell.angle_alpha   90.00
_cell.angle_beta   90.00
_cell.angle_gamma   90.00
#
_symmetry.space_group_name_H-M   'P 1'
#
loop_
_entity.id
_entity.type
_entity.pdbx_description
1 polymer ?
#
loop_
_entity_poly.entity_id
_entity_poly.type
_entity_poly.pdbx_seq_one_letter_code
_entity_poly.pdbx_strand_id
1 'polypeptide(L)'
;MFWGVILFTAGIFILLSVILSVTSPVWLIFGAIALVGGIVSLIKSFPNGLGLSIIGVLIIFQSLGYIKMGFWEFVVAIIAAGLIEIG
;
A
#
# COMPACT_ATOMS: atom_id res chain seq x y z
N MET A 1 16.27 -1.58 -0.63
CA MET A 1 15.95 -2.99 -0.30
C MET A 1 14.89 -3.11 0.79
N PHE A 2 15.08 -2.54 1.99
CA PHE A 2 14.10 -2.62 3.09
C PHE A 2 12.68 -2.13 2.72
N TRP A 3 12.58 -0.98 2.04
CA TRP A 3 11.29 -0.43 1.58
C TRP A 3 10.58 -1.28 0.51
N GLY A 4 11.35 -1.91 -0.39
CA GLY A 4 10.82 -2.86 -1.38
C GLY A 4 10.20 -4.09 -0.73
N VAL A 5 10.76 -4.56 0.39
CA VAL A 5 10.17 -5.64 1.19
C VAL A 5 8.85 -5.18 1.81
N ILE A 6 8.78 -3.96 2.35
CA ILE A 6 7.54 -3.41 2.92
C ILE A 6 6.44 -3.27 1.85
N LEU A 7 6.79 -2.80 0.64
CA LEU A 7 5.89 -2.76 -0.51
C LEU A 7 5.35 -4.14 -0.87
N PHE A 8 6.24 -5.14 -0.94
CA PHE A 8 5.87 -6.51 -1.26
C PHE A 8 4.99 -7.14 -0.18
N THR A 9 5.31 -6.92 1.09
CA THR A 9 4.54 -7.38 2.25
C THR A 9 3.16 -6.72 2.30
N ALA A 10 3.08 -5.39 2.17
CA ALA A 10 1.80 -4.66 2.05
C ALA A 10 1.00 -5.15 0.84
N GLY A 11 1.70 -5.39 -0.28
CA GLY A 11 1.16 -5.95 -1.51
C GLY A 11 0.42 -7.26 -1.29
N ILE A 12 1.09 -8.25 -0.69
CA ILE A 12 0.52 -9.57 -0.38
C ILE A 12 -0.69 -9.46 0.56
N PHE A 13 -0.63 -8.57 1.55
CA PHE A 13 -1.69 -8.43 2.54
C PHE A 13 -2.98 -7.81 1.98
N ILE A 14 -2.88 -6.84 1.09
CA ILE A 14 -4.06 -6.31 0.40
C ILE A 14 -4.61 -7.35 -0.58
N LEU A 15 -3.75 -8.13 -1.23
CA LEU A 15 -4.15 -9.24 -2.10
C LEU A 15 -4.99 -10.27 -1.32
N LEU A 16 -4.58 -10.57 -0.08
CA LEU A 16 -5.37 -11.38 0.87
C LEU A 16 -6.69 -10.71 1.27
N SER A 17 -6.70 -9.39 1.52
CA SER A 17 -7.93 -8.64 1.84
C SER A 17 -8.94 -8.65 0.69
N VAL A 18 -8.47 -8.53 -0.56
CA VAL A 18 -9.30 -8.53 -1.77
C VAL A 18 -9.83 -9.93 -2.07
N ILE A 19 -9.00 -10.97 -2.02
CA ILE A 19 -9.43 -12.35 -2.31
C ILE A 19 -10.42 -12.85 -1.24
N LEU A 20 -10.14 -12.59 0.03
CA LEU A 20 -10.97 -13.10 1.12
C LEU A 20 -12.19 -12.20 1.38
N SER A 21 -12.27 -11.02 0.76
CA SER A 21 -13.28 -9.99 1.01
C SER A 21 -13.43 -9.67 2.52
N VAL A 22 -12.35 -9.84 3.28
CA VAL A 22 -12.32 -9.64 4.72
C VAL A 22 -11.94 -8.20 5.00
N THR A 23 -12.87 -7.41 5.54
CA THR A 23 -12.58 -6.13 6.20
C THR A 23 -12.14 -6.41 7.64
N SER A 24 -10.84 -6.51 7.87
CA SER A 24 -10.25 -6.67 9.20
C SER A 24 -9.57 -5.37 9.65
N PRO A 25 -9.70 -4.96 10.93
CA PRO A 25 -8.92 -3.87 11.52
C PRO A 25 -7.40 -4.04 11.36
N VAL A 26 -6.96 -5.28 11.15
CA VAL A 26 -5.56 -5.61 10.86
C VAL A 26 -5.07 -4.92 9.57
N TRP A 27 -5.92 -4.77 8.54
CA TRP A 27 -5.55 -4.11 7.29
C TRP A 27 -5.34 -2.60 7.46
N LEU A 28 -6.15 -1.99 8.33
CA LEU A 28 -5.97 -0.59 8.73
C LEU A 28 -4.61 -0.35 9.37
N ILE A 29 -4.15 -1.25 10.23
CA ILE A 29 -2.83 -1.16 10.88
C ILE A 29 -1.72 -1.24 9.83
N PHE A 30 -1.80 -2.19 8.89
CA PHE A 30 -0.81 -2.31 7.82
C PHE A 30 -0.81 -1.11 6.87
N GLY A 31 -2.00 -0.60 6.52
CA GLY A 31 -2.15 0.64 5.76
C GLY A 31 -1.51 1.84 6.45
N ALA A 32 -1.72 1.97 7.77
CA ALA A 32 -1.10 3.03 8.57
C ALA A 32 0.42 2.89 8.62
N ILE A 33 0.97 1.68 8.78
CA ILE A 33 2.42 1.44 8.77
C ILE A 33 3.01 1.80 7.40
N ALA A 34 2.38 1.38 6.31
CA ALA A 34 2.82 1.72 4.95
C ALA A 34 2.77 3.24 4.71
N LEU A 35 1.71 3.90 5.17
CA LEU A 35 1.56 5.35 5.04
C LEU A 35 2.63 6.12 5.84
N VAL A 36 2.80 5.79 7.13
CA VAL A 36 3.83 6.41 7.98
C VAL A 36 5.23 6.14 7.43
N GLY A 37 5.50 4.90 7.04
CA GLY A 37 6.75 4.54 6.40
C GLY A 37 7.02 5.35 5.13
N GLY A 38 6.00 5.52 4.30
CA GLY A 38 6.11 6.25 3.04
C GLY A 38 6.39 7.72 3.29
N ILE A 39 5.68 8.34 4.25
CA ILE A 39 5.90 9.73 4.66
C ILE A 39 7.30 9.94 5.22
N VAL A 40 7.79 9.04 6.07
CA VAL A 40 9.15 9.13 6.63
C VAL A 40 10.20 9.02 5.53
N SER A 41 9.99 8.15 4.54
CA SER A 41 10.89 8.03 3.39
C SER A 41 10.85 9.29 2.52
N LEU A 42 9.66 9.84 2.29
CA LEU A 42 9.42 11.07 1.52
C LEU A 42 10.16 12.27 2.11
N ILE A 43 10.13 12.42 3.43
CA ILE A 43 10.84 13.48 4.15
C ILE A 43 12.36 13.35 4.00
N LYS A 44 12.87 12.11 3.93
CA LYS A 44 14.31 11.85 3.85
C LYS A 44 14.88 11.91 2.44
N SER A 45 14.11 11.49 1.43
CA SER A 45 14.57 11.47 0.03
C SER A 45 13.37 11.50 -0.92
N PHE A 46 12.98 12.67 -1.41
CA PHE A 46 11.96 12.79 -2.45
C PHE A 46 12.52 12.30 -3.81
N PRO A 47 11.77 11.52 -4.63
CA PRO A 47 10.37 11.09 -4.48
C PRO A 47 10.14 9.76 -3.74
N ASN A 48 11.19 9.13 -3.20
CA ASN A 48 11.08 7.81 -2.55
C ASN A 48 10.11 7.84 -1.37
N GLY A 49 9.17 6.91 -1.32
CA GLY A 49 8.10 6.84 -0.32
C GLY A 49 6.73 7.29 -0.85
N LEU A 50 6.66 7.97 -2.01
CA LEU A 50 5.38 8.34 -2.62
C LEU A 50 4.53 7.12 -2.98
N GLY A 51 5.14 6.11 -3.59
CA GLY A 51 4.45 4.88 -3.96
C GLY A 51 3.94 4.15 -2.72
N LEU A 52 4.77 4.06 -1.68
CA LEU A 52 4.40 3.44 -0.41
C LEU A 52 3.27 4.20 0.31
N SER A 53 3.32 5.54 0.32
CA SER A 53 2.28 6.38 0.90
C SER A 53 0.95 6.23 0.17
N ILE A 54 0.97 6.26 -1.17
CA ILE A 54 -0.23 6.06 -2.00
C ILE A 54 -0.83 4.69 -1.72
N ILE A 55 -0.03 3.62 -1.74
CA ILE A 55 -0.52 2.27 -1.39
C ILE A 55 -1.14 2.29 0.00
N GLY A 56 -0.45 2.84 1.00
CA GLY A 56 -0.94 2.91 2.38
C GLY A 56 -2.31 3.57 2.49
N VAL A 57 -2.53 4.68 1.78
CA VAL A 57 -3.86 5.33 1.68
C VAL A 57 -4.89 4.39 1.07
N LEU A 58 -4.56 3.72 -0.04
CA LEU A 58 -5.50 2.81 -0.71
C LEU A 58 -5.91 1.63 0.21
N ILE A 59 -4.98 1.06 1.00
CA ILE A 59 -5.32 0.03 1.99
C ILE A 59 -6.32 0.55 3.01
N ILE A 60 -6.06 1.75 3.55
CA ILE A 60 -6.90 2.36 4.60
C ILE A 60 -8.32 2.58 4.05
N PHE A 61 -8.43 3.18 2.87
CA PHE A 61 -9.73 3.48 2.26
C PHE A 61 -10.48 2.21 1.89
N GLN A 62 -9.79 1.17 1.38
CA GLN A 62 -10.37 -0.14 1.10
C GLN A 62 -10.86 -0.81 2.39
N SER A 63 -10.04 -0.80 3.44
CA SER A 63 -10.36 -1.43 4.72
C SER A 63 -11.52 -0.74 5.44
N LEU A 64 -11.72 0.56 5.23
CA LEU A 64 -12.87 1.31 5.75
C LEU A 64 -14.12 1.14 4.87
N GLY A 65 -14.01 0.46 3.73
CA GLY A 65 -15.12 0.24 2.79
C GLY A 65 -15.49 1.48 1.97
N TYR A 66 -14.65 2.52 1.95
CA TYR A 66 -14.88 3.73 1.15
C TYR A 66 -14.62 3.51 -0.34
N ILE A 67 -13.73 2.56 -0.66
CA ILE A 67 -13.46 2.13 -2.03
C ILE A 67 -13.61 0.62 -2.12
N LYS A 68 -13.96 0.13 -3.32
CA LYS A 68 -13.97 -1.30 -3.65
C LYS A 68 -12.99 -1.54 -4.80
N MET A 69 -11.74 -1.73 -4.45
CA MET A 69 -10.71 -2.21 -5.36
C MET A 69 -10.88 -3.71 -5.57
N GLY A 70 -11.03 -4.11 -6.83
CA GLY A 70 -10.89 -5.49 -7.24
C GLY A 70 -9.42 -5.88 -7.36
N PHE A 71 -9.20 -7.14 -7.74
CA PHE A 71 -7.85 -7.70 -7.86
C PHE A 71 -6.99 -6.96 -8.89
N TRP A 72 -7.57 -6.63 -10.05
CA TRP A 72 -6.82 -6.00 -11.14
C TRP A 72 -6.49 -4.54 -10.87
N GLU A 73 -7.42 -3.76 -10.29
CA GLU A 73 -7.14 -2.39 -9.86
C GLU A 73 -6.00 -2.36 -8.86
N PHE A 74 -5.96 -3.37 -7.98
CA PHE A 74 -4.93 -3.48 -6.97
C PHE A 74 -3.55 -3.86 -7.54
N VAL A 75 -3.49 -4.84 -8.46
CA VAL A 75 -2.23 -5.19 -9.16
C VAL A 75 -1.65 -3.97 -9.88
N VAL A 76 -2.49 -3.21 -10.57
CA VAL A 76 -2.06 -1.97 -11.25
C VAL A 76 -1.54 -0.95 -10.24
N ALA A 77 -2.21 -0.77 -9.10
CA ALA A 77 -1.77 0.15 -8.06
C ALA A 77 -0.39 -0.21 -7.48
N ILE A 78 -0.12 -1.50 -7.23
CA ILE A 78 1.21 -1.95 -6.76
C ILE A 78 2.28 -1.69 -7.82
N ILE A 79 2.01 -2.04 -9.08
CA ILE A 79 2.99 -1.88 -10.16
C ILE A 79 3.30 -0.39 -10.35
N ALA A 80 2.28 0.46 -10.38
CA ALA A 80 2.45 1.91 -10.49
C ALA A 80 3.25 2.48 -9.31
N ALA A 81 2.93 2.08 -8.08
CA ALA A 81 3.69 2.49 -6.90
C ALA A 81 5.14 1.99 -6.93
N GLY A 82 5.38 0.76 -7.39
CA GLY A 82 6.72 0.21 -7.56
C GLY A 82 7.53 0.97 -8.60
N LEU A 83 6.91 1.38 -9.71
CA LEU A 83 7.54 2.23 -10.73
C LEU A 83 7.94 3.59 -10.15
N ILE A 84 7.06 4.23 -9.36
CA ILE A 84 7.35 5.51 -8.69
C ILE A 84 8.58 5.41 -7.77
N GLU A 85 8.76 4.27 -7.11
CA GLU A 85 9.86 4.05 -6.15
C GLU A 85 11.20 3.68 -6.82
N ILE A 86 11.16 3.22 -8.07
CA ILE A 86 12.35 2.86 -8.85
C ILE A 86 12.85 4.06 -9.69
N GLY A 87 11.96 5.00 -10.04
CA GLY A 87 12.25 6.16 -10.88
C GLY A 87 11.74 5.96 -12.31
#